data_AF-A0A9E7R140-F1
#
_entry.id   AF-A0A9E7R140-F1
#
_cell.length_a   1.000
_cell.length_b   1.000
_cell.length_c   1.000
_cell.angle_alpha   90.00
_cell.angle_beta   90.00
_cell.angle_gamma   90.00
#
_symmetry.space_group_name_H-M   'P 1'
#
loop_
_entity.id
_entity.type
_entity.pdbx_description
1 polymer ?
#
loop_
_entity_poly.entity_id
_entity_poly.type
_entity_poly.pdbx_seq_one_letter_code
_entity_poly.pdbx_strand_id
1 'polypeptide(L)'
;MSARSFVRTPWQRRSLAGLLGLVVLAPAFAWAAGQTRYAEPMDNAAALAGAASGAVPTSISLFSGYALPGLGPHAGTLGGAFLGTLLTLTLALGLGRLLAAGR
;
A
#
# COMPACT_ATOMS: atom_id res chain seq x y z
N MET A 1 -1.85 9.20 25.03
CA MET A 1 -2.07 10.18 23.94
C MET A 1 -3.30 9.82 23.11
N SER A 2 -4.45 10.48 23.26
CA SER A 2 -5.66 10.15 22.47
C SER A 2 -5.46 10.40 20.97
N ALA A 3 -6.08 9.61 20.08
CA ALA A 3 -6.03 9.81 18.61
C ALA A 3 -6.39 11.25 18.18
N ARG A 4 -7.20 11.95 19.00
CA ARG A 4 -7.54 13.36 18.82
C ARG A 4 -6.36 14.34 19.00
N SER A 5 -5.20 13.92 19.50
CA SER A 5 -4.03 14.79 19.68
C SER A 5 -3.18 14.96 18.41
N PHE A 6 -3.40 14.14 17.36
CA PHE A 6 -2.59 14.13 16.13
C PHE A 6 -2.92 15.24 15.12
N VAL A 7 -3.85 16.13 15.46
CA VAL A 7 -4.28 17.24 14.57
C VAL A 7 -3.95 18.60 15.20
N ARG A 8 -3.18 18.62 16.29
CA ARG A 8 -2.97 19.83 17.09
C ARG A 8 -1.99 20.81 16.46
N THR A 9 -0.96 20.32 15.78
CA THR A 9 0.03 21.20 15.16
C THR A 9 -0.20 21.33 13.65
N PRO A 10 0.10 22.50 13.06
CA PRO A 10 0.00 22.68 11.61
C PRO A 10 0.90 21.72 10.84
N TRP A 11 2.05 21.32 11.41
CA TRP A 11 2.94 20.33 10.82
C TRP A 11 2.29 18.94 10.74
N GLN A 12 1.70 18.44 11.83
CA GLN A 12 1.02 17.14 11.82
C GLN A 12 -0.13 17.08 10.81
N ARG A 13 -0.92 18.15 10.71
CA ARG A 13 -2.00 18.27 9.71
C ARG A 13 -1.47 18.19 8.28
N ARG A 14 -0.37 18.87 7.99
CA ARG A 14 0.27 18.85 6.66
C ARG A 14 0.82 17.46 6.35
N SER A 15 1.45 16.79 7.31
CA SER A 15 1.95 15.42 7.13
C SER A 15 0.80 14.44 6.85
N LEU A 16 -0.30 14.54 7.59
CA LEU A 16 -1.48 13.68 7.38
C LEU A 16 -2.11 13.93 6.00
N ALA A 17 -2.23 15.19 5.61
CA ALA A 17 -2.71 15.56 4.28
C ALA A 17 -1.78 15.04 3.17
N GLY A 18 -0.46 15.09 3.38
CA GLY A 18 0.51 14.51 2.47
C GLY A 18 0.37 13.00 2.32
N LEU A 19 0.22 12.28 3.44
CA LEU A 19 -0.03 10.83 3.43
C LEU A 19 -1.33 10.49 2.70
N LEU A 20 -2.41 11.22 2.97
CA LEU A 20 -3.68 11.05 2.25
C LEU A 20 -3.52 11.32 0.75
N GLY A 21 -2.77 12.38 0.38
CA GLY A 21 -2.43 12.66 -1.01
C GLY A 21 -1.70 11.50 -1.68
N LEU A 22 -0.72 10.90 -1.00
CA LEU A 22 0.01 9.73 -1.51
C LEU A 22 -0.91 8.50 -1.67
N VAL A 23 -1.79 8.23 -0.71
CA VAL A 23 -2.77 7.14 -0.81
C VAL A 23 -3.69 7.33 -2.01
N VAL A 24 -4.19 8.55 -2.22
CA VAL A 24 -5.06 8.88 -3.37
C VAL A 24 -4.31 8.81 -4.69
N LEU A 25 -3.01 9.15 -4.73
CA LEU A 25 -2.16 9.06 -5.92
C LEU A 25 -1.73 7.62 -6.24
N ALA A 26 -1.81 6.68 -5.30
CA ALA A 26 -1.34 5.31 -5.49
C ALA A 26 -1.93 4.59 -6.73
N PRO A 27 -3.24 4.69 -7.03
CA PRO A 27 -3.79 4.07 -8.24
C PRO A 27 -3.26 4.67 -9.53
N ALA A 28 -2.94 5.97 -9.55
CA ALA A 28 -2.36 6.64 -10.70
C ALA A 28 -0.92 6.16 -10.96
N PHE A 29 -0.13 5.96 -9.88
CA PHE A 29 1.19 5.35 -9.97
C PHE A 29 1.13 3.91 -10.46
N ALA A 30 0.18 3.11 -9.95
CA ALA A 30 0.00 1.73 -10.40
C ALA A 30 -0.39 1.67 -11.88
N TRP A 31 -1.26 2.56 -12.33
CA TRP A 31 -1.59 2.70 -13.76
C TRP A 31 -0.35 3.04 -14.60
N ALA A 32 0.44 4.04 -14.19
CA ALA A 32 1.64 4.43 -14.91
C ALA A 32 2.70 3.31 -14.97
N ALA A 33 2.85 2.55 -13.88
CA ALA A 33 3.72 1.37 -13.82
C ALA A 33 3.25 0.23 -14.74
N GLY A 34 1.94 0.10 -14.95
CA GLY A 34 1.37 -0.82 -15.94
C GLY A 34 1.75 -0.43 -17.36
N GLN A 35 1.66 0.86 -17.70
CA GLN A 35 2.02 1.36 -19.03
C GLN A 35 3.50 1.16 -19.38
N THR A 36 4.39 1.23 -18.39
CA THR A 36 5.82 0.99 -18.58
C THR A 36 6.23 -0.47 -18.47
N ARG A 37 5.26 -1.40 -18.26
CA ARG A 37 5.51 -2.81 -17.93
C ARG A 37 6.43 -2.99 -16.71
N TYR A 38 6.48 -2.00 -15.83
CA TYR A 38 7.26 -2.05 -14.59
C TYR A 38 6.58 -2.87 -13.49
N ALA A 39 5.24 -2.94 -13.50
CA ALA A 39 4.47 -3.55 -12.41
C ALA A 39 4.71 -5.05 -12.22
N GLU A 40 5.00 -5.80 -13.30
CA GLU A 40 5.12 -7.26 -13.28
C GLU A 40 6.32 -7.74 -14.13
N PRO A 41 7.57 -7.45 -13.71
CA PRO A 41 8.75 -7.74 -14.52
C PRO A 41 8.94 -9.24 -14.74
N MET A 42 8.53 -10.08 -13.79
CA MET A 42 8.60 -11.55 -13.92
C MET A 42 7.59 -12.09 -14.92
N ASP A 43 6.34 -11.63 -14.90
CA ASP A 43 5.33 -12.09 -15.88
C ASP A 43 5.64 -11.58 -17.28
N ASN A 44 6.16 -10.35 -17.39
CA ASN A 44 6.64 -9.81 -18.66
C ASN A 44 7.85 -10.61 -19.20
N ALA A 45 8.79 -11.00 -18.34
CA ALA A 45 9.91 -11.85 -18.75
C ALA A 45 9.44 -13.26 -19.14
N ALA A 46 8.50 -13.84 -18.40
CA ALA A 46 7.91 -15.15 -18.72
C ALA A 46 7.15 -15.13 -20.05
N ALA A 47 6.41 -14.04 -20.34
CA ALA A 47 5.74 -13.83 -21.62
C ALA A 47 6.75 -13.70 -22.77
N LEU A 48 7.82 -12.93 -22.59
CA LEU A 48 8.92 -12.82 -23.56
C LEU A 48 9.63 -14.16 -23.79
N ALA A 49 9.73 -15.00 -22.77
CA ALA A 49 10.32 -16.34 -22.84
C ALA A 49 9.37 -17.42 -23.37
N GLY A 50 8.11 -17.08 -23.70
CA GLY A 50 7.10 -18.05 -24.12
C GLY A 50 6.66 -19.02 -23.01
N ALA A 51 7.04 -18.76 -21.77
CA ALA A 51 6.79 -19.61 -20.60
C ALA A 51 5.50 -19.22 -19.84
N ALA A 52 4.77 -18.20 -20.30
CA ALA A 52 3.55 -17.71 -19.65
C ALA A 52 2.43 -18.77 -19.52
N SER A 53 2.38 -19.74 -20.42
CA SER A 53 1.35 -20.80 -20.45
C SER A 53 1.52 -21.88 -19.37
N GLY A 54 2.63 -21.90 -18.62
CA GLY A 54 2.88 -22.84 -17.52
C GLY A 54 2.69 -22.28 -16.11
N ALA A 55 2.39 -20.98 -15.99
CA ALA A 55 2.27 -20.32 -14.70
C ALA A 55 0.89 -20.63 -14.08
N VAL A 56 0.79 -21.74 -13.34
CA VAL A 56 -0.31 -21.93 -12.38
C VAL A 56 -0.10 -20.90 -11.28
N PRO A 57 -1.02 -19.94 -11.07
CA PRO A 57 -0.89 -18.95 -10.00
C PRO A 57 -0.96 -19.69 -8.66
N THR A 58 0.21 -19.94 -8.08
CA THR A 58 0.38 -20.59 -6.76
C THR A 58 0.44 -19.56 -5.64
N SER A 59 0.45 -18.26 -5.96
CA SER A 59 0.49 -17.18 -5.00
C SER A 59 -0.86 -17.01 -4.31
N ILE A 60 -1.10 -17.81 -3.27
CA ILE A 60 -2.07 -17.50 -2.22
C ILE A 60 -1.44 -16.40 -1.35
N SER A 61 -1.29 -15.21 -1.93
CA SER A 61 -0.88 -14.02 -1.19
C SER A 61 -2.12 -13.17 -0.94
N LEU A 62 -2.39 -12.89 0.34
CA LEU A 62 -3.44 -11.95 0.76
C LEU A 62 -3.25 -10.55 0.14
N PHE A 63 -2.07 -10.26 -0.40
CA PHE A 63 -1.72 -9.00 -1.05
C PHE A 63 -0.96 -9.24 -2.37
N SER A 64 -1.35 -10.26 -3.15
CA SER A 64 -0.76 -10.48 -4.47
C SER A 64 -0.82 -9.18 -5.31
N GLY A 65 0.31 -8.73 -5.86
CA GLY A 65 0.38 -7.46 -6.59
C GLY A 65 0.15 -6.19 -5.74
N TYR A 66 0.28 -6.27 -4.40
CA TYR A 66 0.06 -5.15 -3.46
C TYR A 66 -1.37 -4.58 -3.47
N ALA A 67 -2.32 -5.29 -4.05
CA ALA A 67 -3.72 -4.93 -4.12
C ALA A 67 -4.56 -5.80 -3.18
N LEU A 68 -5.67 -5.25 -2.69
CA LEU A 68 -6.67 -6.06 -1.99
C LEU A 68 -7.34 -7.04 -2.96
N PRO A 69 -7.42 -8.33 -2.61
CA PRO A 69 -8.03 -9.34 -3.46
C PRO A 69 -9.54 -9.13 -3.57
N GLY A 70 -10.12 -9.54 -4.71
CA GLY A 70 -11.56 -9.39 -4.99
C GLY A 70 -11.97 -7.97 -5.40
N LEU A 71 -11.03 -7.02 -5.46
CA LEU A 71 -11.25 -5.67 -5.99
C LEU A 71 -10.48 -5.52 -7.30
N GLY A 72 -11.08 -4.83 -8.28
CA GLY A 72 -10.39 -4.50 -9.53
C GLY A 72 -9.09 -3.71 -9.28
N PRO A 73 -8.13 -3.70 -10.22
CA PRO A 73 -6.75 -3.29 -9.98
C PRO A 73 -6.62 -1.92 -9.30
N HIS A 74 -7.36 -0.91 -9.76
CA HIS A 74 -7.30 0.43 -9.15
C HIS A 74 -7.90 0.51 -7.73
N ALA A 75 -9.05 -0.15 -7.50
CA ALA A 75 -9.70 -0.18 -6.20
C ALA A 75 -8.92 -1.02 -5.20
N GLY A 76 -8.32 -2.12 -5.66
CA GLY A 76 -7.45 -2.98 -4.88
C GLY A 76 -6.17 -2.26 -4.45
N THR A 77 -5.52 -1.50 -5.34
CA THR A 77 -4.35 -0.68 -5.01
C THR A 77 -4.70 0.42 -4.01
N LEU A 78 -5.81 1.14 -4.21
CA LEU A 78 -6.25 2.19 -3.29
C LEU A 78 -6.49 1.61 -1.88
N GLY A 79 -7.20 0.49 -1.81
CA GLY A 79 -7.49 -0.18 -0.56
C GLY A 79 -6.24 -0.74 0.11
N GLY A 80 -5.29 -1.29 -0.66
CA GLY A 80 -3.98 -1.73 -0.16
C GLY A 80 -3.16 -0.59 0.42
N ALA A 81 -3.09 0.55 -0.30
CA ALA A 81 -2.39 1.75 0.16
C ALA A 81 -3.01 2.31 1.45
N PHE A 82 -4.35 2.37 1.52
CA PHE A 82 -5.06 2.83 2.70
C PHE A 82 -4.82 1.90 3.90
N LEU A 83 -4.99 0.58 3.71
CA LEU A 83 -4.83 -0.41 4.76
C LEU A 83 -3.39 -0.45 5.29
N GLY A 84 -2.39 -0.44 4.41
CA GLY A 84 -0.98 -0.40 4.79
C GLY A 84 -0.61 0.86 5.57
N THR A 85 -1.13 2.03 5.14
CA THR A 85 -0.92 3.30 5.86
C THR A 85 -1.55 3.25 7.25
N LEU A 86 -2.80 2.77 7.36
CA LEU A 86 -3.50 2.66 8.63
C LEU A 86 -2.80 1.70 9.59
N LEU A 87 -2.38 0.53 9.10
CA LEU A 87 -1.65 -0.46 9.88
C LEU A 87 -0.34 0.11 10.42
N THR A 88 0.44 0.75 9.55
CA THR A 88 1.73 1.36 9.92
C THR A 88 1.58 2.41 11.00
N LEU A 89 0.62 3.34 10.82
CA LEU A 89 0.36 4.39 11.81
C LEU A 89 -0.11 3.78 13.14
N THR A 90 -1.03 2.82 13.10
CA THR A 90 -1.52 2.14 14.31
C THR A 90 -0.39 1.48 15.09
N LEU A 91 0.50 0.75 14.41
CA LEU A 91 1.64 0.08 15.03
C LEU A 91 2.64 1.07 15.61
N ALA A 92 3.06 2.08 14.83
CA ALA A 92 4.02 3.08 15.29
C ALA A 92 3.50 3.83 16.53
N LEU A 93 2.22 4.21 16.52
CA LEU A 93 1.58 4.86 17.65
C LEU A 93 1.41 3.93 18.84
N GLY A 94 1.01 2.67 18.61
CA GLY A 94 0.86 1.67 19.66
C GLY A 94 2.19 1.42 20.38
N LEU A 95 3.26 1.17 19.63
CA LEU A 95 4.60 0.96 20.17
C LEU A 95 5.11 2.21 20.91
N GLY A 96 4.95 3.40 20.32
CA GLY A 96 5.35 4.65 20.98
C GLY A 96 4.65 4.86 22.32
N ARG A 97 3.40 4.42 22.45
CA ARG A 97 2.66 4.49 23.72
C ARG A 97 3.13 3.47 24.73
N LEU A 98 3.37 2.23 24.31
CA LEU A 98 3.89 1.18 25.20
C LEU A 98 5.25 1.59 25.77
N LEU A 99 6.14 2.13 24.93
CA LEU A 99 7.44 2.64 25.34
C LEU A 99 7.35 3.86 26.26
N ALA A 100 6.33 4.71 26.09
CA ALA A 100 6.09 5.85 26.97
C ALA A 100 5.45 5.47 28.31
N ALA A 101 4.69 4.37 28.35
CA ALA A 101 4.01 3.89 29.56
C ALA A 101 4.91 3.02 30.45
N GLY A 102 5.97 2.43 29.90
CA GLY A 102 6.98 1.68 30.65
C GLY A 102 8.12 2.53 31.21
N ARG A 103 8.02 3.86 31.10
CA ARG A 103 8.92 4.85 31.72
C ARG A 103 8.22 5.49 32.92
#